data_AF-A0A1Y1KA43-F1
#
_entry.id   AF-A0A1Y1KA43-F1
#
_cell.length_a   1.000
_cell.length_b   1.000
_cell.length_c   1.000
_cell.angle_alpha   90.00
_cell.angle_beta   90.00
_cell.angle_gamma   90.00
#
_symmetry.space_group_name_H-M   'P 1'
#
loop_
_entity.id
_entity.type
_entity.pdbx_description
1 polymer ?
#
loop_
_entity_poly.entity_id
_entity_poly.type
_entity_poly.pdbx_seq_one_letter_code
_entity_poly.pdbx_strand_id
1 'polypeptide(L)'
;MSSDYSYDDQAQFFPFFILTLTGLVTLPITYNLLQSSKDDSHLAPRIQTDYKIQHGDVVASLRAAQKRKQRKIKRAIVAVAGWGLMGLMAYLIMTTNPAEQKLWNPYDILGISESASEDQIKSHYKRLGIKFHPDKIQPDPAKNETLESLNEQYIEITKAYQVLTDEHVRNNYIQYGHPDGKQSMSIGIALPKFIVSDGNGKYLVVLYTGLLGVLLPYLVGSWWYGTKKRSKEGVLMESANNLFRHYDEEMDESGIIAALSAGKEFESVLKGDQAESGLSKIESRISAEGAASLFASGFSVKDKQRLEDLDSG
;
A
#
# COMPACT_ATOMS: atom_id res chain seq x y z
N MET A 1 34.28 -6.40 11.98
CA MET A 1 33.65 -6.99 10.79
C MET A 1 32.34 -6.25 10.56
N SER A 2 32.36 -5.11 9.87
CA SER A 2 31.13 -4.62 9.26
C SER A 2 30.83 -5.60 8.13
N SER A 3 29.71 -6.30 8.21
CA SER A 3 29.18 -7.02 7.06
C SER A 3 28.69 -5.94 6.10
N ASP A 4 29.55 -5.54 5.18
CA ASP A 4 29.19 -4.58 4.14
C ASP A 4 28.15 -5.26 3.23
N TYR A 5 26.90 -4.81 3.34
CA TYR A 5 25.82 -5.29 2.49
C TYR A 5 25.94 -4.66 1.10
N SER A 6 25.86 -5.51 0.07
CA SER A 6 25.76 -5.01 -1.31
C SER A 6 24.29 -4.82 -1.67
N TYR A 7 23.95 -3.69 -2.29
CA TYR A 7 22.60 -3.39 -2.77
C TYR A 7 22.50 -3.60 -4.28
N ASP A 8 21.32 -3.96 -4.75
CA ASP A 8 21.06 -4.24 -6.16
C ASP A 8 20.99 -2.93 -6.97
N ASP A 9 21.93 -2.74 -7.89
CA ASP A 9 22.00 -1.61 -8.82
C ASP A 9 21.56 -1.98 -10.24
N GLN A 10 21.65 -3.25 -10.62
CA GLN A 10 21.34 -3.75 -11.96
C GLN A 10 19.89 -4.27 -12.10
N ALA A 11 19.04 -4.09 -11.09
CA ALA A 11 17.66 -4.58 -11.09
C ALA A 11 17.55 -6.08 -11.33
N GLN A 12 18.47 -6.85 -10.77
CA GLN A 12 18.51 -8.30 -10.93
C GLN A 12 17.69 -9.03 -9.85
N PHE A 13 17.61 -8.48 -8.64
CA PHE A 13 17.02 -9.13 -7.48
C PHE A 13 15.78 -8.39 -6.97
N PHE A 14 15.83 -7.06 -6.89
CA PHE A 14 14.73 -6.28 -6.32
C PHE A 14 13.40 -6.43 -7.08
N PRO A 15 13.35 -6.60 -8.43
CA PRO A 15 12.08 -6.79 -9.12
C PRO A 15 11.35 -8.06 -8.66
N PHE A 16 12.06 -9.16 -8.43
CA PHE A 16 11.48 -10.40 -7.91
C PHE A 16 10.98 -10.23 -6.47
N PHE A 17 11.75 -9.55 -5.64
CA PHE A 17 11.35 -9.25 -4.26
C PHE A 17 10.08 -8.39 -4.20
N ILE A 18 10.02 -7.30 -5.00
CA ILE A 18 8.84 -6.43 -5.04
C ILE A 18 7.64 -7.16 -5.64
N LEU A 19 7.84 -7.94 -6.71
CA LEU A 19 6.78 -8.73 -7.35
C LEU A 19 6.14 -9.71 -6.36
N THR A 20 6.96 -10.46 -5.61
CA THR A 20 6.48 -11.44 -4.63
C THR A 20 5.76 -10.79 -3.46
N LEU A 21 6.33 -9.73 -2.88
CA LEU A 21 5.70 -8.99 -1.78
C LEU A 21 4.37 -8.35 -2.21
N THR A 22 4.36 -7.76 -3.41
CA THR A 22 3.14 -7.17 -3.97
C THR A 22 2.09 -8.25 -4.22
N GLY A 23 2.47 -9.37 -4.83
CA GLY A 23 1.60 -10.52 -5.07
C GLY A 23 0.96 -11.07 -3.79
N LEU A 24 1.72 -11.15 -2.70
CA LEU A 24 1.25 -11.62 -1.40
C LEU A 24 0.09 -10.76 -0.85
N VAL A 25 0.08 -9.46 -1.18
CA VAL A 25 -0.95 -8.52 -0.73
C VAL A 25 -2.08 -8.40 -1.76
N THR A 26 -1.76 -8.33 -3.05
CA THR A 26 -2.75 -8.07 -4.11
C THR A 26 -3.66 -9.25 -4.36
N LEU A 27 -3.13 -10.47 -4.43
CA LEU A 27 -3.89 -11.69 -4.71
C LEU A 27 -5.05 -11.93 -3.72
N PRO A 28 -4.85 -11.87 -2.38
CA PRO A 28 -5.96 -12.04 -1.44
C PRO A 28 -6.97 -10.89 -1.50
N ILE A 29 -6.51 -9.65 -1.75
CA ILE A 29 -7.41 -8.49 -1.91
C ILE A 29 -8.28 -8.66 -3.16
N THR A 30 -7.69 -9.08 -4.28
CA THR A 30 -8.42 -9.32 -5.53
C THR A 30 -9.40 -10.45 -5.37
N TYR A 31 -9.01 -11.54 -4.69
CA TYR A 31 -9.90 -12.64 -4.37
C TYR A 31 -11.09 -12.17 -3.52
N ASN A 32 -10.86 -11.36 -2.48
CA ASN A 32 -11.94 -10.80 -1.65
C ASN A 32 -12.86 -9.81 -2.41
N LEU A 33 -12.35 -9.16 -3.45
CA LEU A 33 -13.11 -8.23 -4.28
C LEU A 33 -13.95 -8.97 -5.33
N LEU A 34 -13.42 -10.07 -5.88
CA LEU A 34 -14.11 -10.97 -6.81
C LEU A 34 -15.16 -11.83 -6.12
N GLN A 35 -14.96 -12.17 -4.84
CA GLN A 35 -16.01 -12.80 -4.04
C GLN A 35 -17.23 -11.88 -3.98
N SER A 36 -18.37 -12.40 -4.45
CA SER A 36 -19.67 -11.74 -4.31
C SER A 36 -19.89 -11.36 -2.85
N SER A 37 -20.48 -10.17 -2.62
CA SER A 37 -20.84 -9.77 -1.26
C SER A 37 -21.74 -10.84 -0.66
N LYS A 38 -21.39 -11.36 0.52
CA LYS A 38 -22.28 -12.13 1.41
C LYS A 38 -23.39 -11.20 1.89
N ASP A 39 -24.28 -10.82 0.98
CA ASP A 39 -25.46 -10.05 1.26
C ASP A 39 -26.60 -11.05 1.45
N ASP A 40 -26.64 -11.63 2.65
CA ASP A 40 -27.64 -12.62 3.06
C ASP A 40 -29.05 -12.03 3.10
N SER A 41 -29.21 -10.71 2.89
CA SER A 41 -30.50 -10.03 2.77
C SER A 41 -31.37 -10.54 1.61
N HIS A 42 -30.75 -11.23 0.64
CA HIS A 42 -31.46 -11.92 -0.43
C HIS A 42 -31.95 -13.33 -0.05
N LEU A 43 -31.45 -13.91 1.05
CA LEU A 43 -31.85 -15.24 1.53
C LEU A 43 -33.17 -15.19 2.31
N ALA A 44 -33.49 -14.05 2.94
CA ALA A 44 -34.77 -13.84 3.60
C ALA A 44 -35.85 -13.49 2.55
N PRO A 45 -37.03 -14.15 2.58
CA PRO A 45 -38.12 -13.80 1.69
C PRO A 45 -38.57 -12.36 1.97
N ARG A 46 -38.72 -11.57 0.92
CA ARG A 46 -39.34 -10.24 1.03
C ARG A 46 -40.85 -10.40 1.03
N ILE A 47 -41.53 -9.64 1.90
CA ILE A 47 -42.99 -9.53 1.86
C ILE A 47 -43.37 -9.02 0.46
N GLN A 48 -44.20 -9.79 -0.24
CA GLN A 48 -44.74 -9.41 -1.53
C GLN A 48 -45.95 -8.50 -1.29
N THR A 49 -45.86 -7.25 -1.71
CA THR A 49 -46.94 -6.27 -1.59
C THR A 49 -47.10 -5.54 -2.91
N ASP A 50 -48.35 -5.35 -3.35
CA ASP A 50 -48.67 -4.53 -4.53
C ASP A 50 -48.71 -3.03 -4.20
N TYR A 51 -48.64 -2.71 -2.91
CA TYR A 51 -48.65 -1.34 -2.43
C TYR A 51 -47.36 -0.60 -2.79
N LYS A 52 -47.49 0.49 -3.55
CA LYS A 52 -46.39 1.41 -3.87
C LYS A 52 -46.45 2.63 -2.94
N ILE A 53 -45.35 2.84 -2.22
CA ILE A 53 -45.20 3.99 -1.33
C ILE A 53 -45.18 5.28 -2.18
N GLN A 54 -45.93 6.30 -1.77
CA GLN A 54 -45.84 7.63 -2.38
C GLN A 54 -44.41 8.18 -2.24
N HIS A 55 -43.84 8.69 -3.33
CA HIS A 55 -42.42 9.09 -3.41
C HIS A 55 -41.39 7.95 -3.21
N GLY A 56 -41.76 6.71 -3.57
CA GLY A 56 -40.86 5.55 -3.50
C GLY A 56 -39.51 5.72 -4.23
N ASP A 57 -39.46 6.55 -5.28
CA ASP A 57 -38.23 6.85 -6.03
C ASP A 57 -37.17 7.56 -5.18
N VAL A 58 -37.60 8.44 -4.25
CA VAL A 58 -36.70 9.13 -3.32
C VAL A 58 -36.10 8.13 -2.33
N VAL A 59 -36.92 7.24 -1.79
CA VAL A 59 -36.44 6.18 -0.87
C VAL A 59 -35.48 5.23 -1.60
N ALA A 60 -35.80 4.87 -2.84
CA ALA A 60 -34.94 4.03 -3.67
C ALA A 60 -33.58 4.71 -3.97
N SER A 61 -33.58 6.00 -4.28
CA SER A 61 -32.35 6.75 -4.55
C SER A 61 -31.46 6.89 -3.31
N LEU A 62 -32.04 7.12 -2.13
CA LEU A 62 -31.34 7.16 -0.84
C LEU A 62 -30.74 5.78 -0.50
N ARG A 63 -31.51 4.70 -0.64
CA ARG A 63 -31.01 3.32 -0.44
C ARG A 63 -29.88 2.99 -1.41
N ALA A 64 -30.00 3.39 -2.68
CA ALA A 64 -28.94 3.21 -3.66
C ALA A 64 -27.68 4.02 -3.31
N ALA A 65 -27.82 5.26 -2.83
CA ALA A 65 -26.71 6.08 -2.37
C ALA A 65 -25.98 5.45 -1.17
N GLN A 66 -26.73 4.90 -0.21
CA GLN A 66 -26.16 4.17 0.94
C GLN A 66 -25.39 2.93 0.49
N LYS A 67 -25.93 2.15 -0.46
CA LYS A 67 -25.24 0.98 -1.05
C LYS A 67 -23.97 1.37 -1.81
N ARG A 68 -23.92 2.55 -2.45
CA ARG A 68 -22.70 3.07 -3.10
C ARG A 68 -21.60 3.38 -2.10
N LYS A 69 -21.93 3.92 -0.92
CA LYS A 69 -20.97 4.25 0.15
C LYS A 69 -20.31 2.99 0.75
N GLN A 70 -21.01 1.86 0.72
CA GLN A 70 -20.50 0.56 1.19
C GLN A 70 -19.63 -0.17 0.16
N ARG A 71 -19.51 0.35 -1.07
CA ARG A 71 -18.66 -0.28 -2.08
C ARG A 71 -17.22 -0.31 -1.61
N LYS A 72 -16.53 -1.43 -1.87
CA LYS A 72 -15.12 -1.66 -1.56
C LYS A 72 -14.16 -0.85 -2.47
N ILE A 73 -14.50 0.40 -2.82
CA ILE A 73 -13.77 1.25 -3.78
C ILE A 73 -12.30 1.39 -3.37
N LYS A 74 -12.04 1.65 -2.07
CA LYS A 74 -10.67 1.75 -1.55
C LYS A 74 -9.85 0.48 -1.81
N ARG A 75 -10.45 -0.70 -1.65
CA ARG A 75 -9.78 -1.99 -1.91
C ARG A 75 -9.56 -2.22 -3.42
N ALA A 76 -10.51 -1.79 -4.25
CA ALA A 76 -10.38 -1.87 -5.71
C ALA A 76 -9.23 -1.02 -6.24
N ILE A 77 -9.06 0.20 -5.73
CA ILE A 77 -7.94 1.08 -6.10
C ILE A 77 -6.60 0.42 -5.74
N VAL A 78 -6.48 -0.12 -4.53
CA VAL A 78 -5.26 -0.81 -4.08
C VAL A 78 -4.96 -2.04 -4.95
N ALA A 79 -5.98 -2.82 -5.30
CA ALA A 79 -5.82 -3.97 -6.18
C ALA A 79 -5.32 -3.57 -7.58
N VAL A 80 -5.89 -2.52 -8.19
CA VAL A 80 -5.48 -2.03 -9.51
C VAL A 80 -4.05 -1.50 -9.49
N ALA A 81 -3.69 -0.69 -8.48
CA ALA A 81 -2.33 -0.18 -8.32
C ALA A 81 -1.32 -1.32 -8.16
N GLY A 82 -1.68 -2.34 -7.38
CA GLY A 82 -0.84 -3.52 -7.17
C GLY A 82 -0.63 -4.36 -8.43
N TRP A 83 -1.67 -4.59 -9.23
CA TRP A 83 -1.51 -5.25 -10.54
C TRP A 83 -0.64 -4.45 -11.51
N GLY A 84 -0.78 -3.12 -11.52
CA GLY A 84 0.09 -2.24 -12.30
C GLY A 84 1.55 -2.35 -11.89
N LEU A 85 1.83 -2.35 -10.59
CA LEU A 85 3.19 -2.53 -10.06
C LEU A 85 3.75 -3.92 -10.39
N MET A 86 2.96 -4.98 -10.24
CA MET A 86 3.37 -6.33 -10.62
C MET A 86 3.69 -6.43 -12.11
N GLY A 87 2.88 -5.83 -12.98
CA GLY A 87 3.13 -5.79 -14.42
C GLY A 87 4.42 -5.04 -14.75
N LEU A 88 4.68 -3.91 -14.07
CA LEU A 88 5.93 -3.16 -14.22
C LEU A 88 7.15 -3.97 -13.77
N MET A 89 7.07 -4.65 -12.62
CA MET A 89 8.16 -5.50 -12.13
C MET A 89 8.40 -6.69 -13.05
N ALA A 90 7.34 -7.31 -13.58
CA ALA A 90 7.45 -8.39 -14.56
C ALA A 90 8.10 -7.89 -15.87
N TYR A 91 7.73 -6.70 -16.34
CA TYR A 91 8.36 -6.07 -17.50
C TYR A 91 9.85 -5.81 -17.28
N LEU A 92 10.23 -5.30 -16.10
CA LEU A 92 11.64 -5.14 -15.70
C LEU A 92 12.37 -6.49 -15.73
N ILE A 93 11.80 -7.54 -15.14
CA ILE A 93 12.40 -8.89 -15.16
C ILE A 93 12.62 -9.39 -16.60
N MET A 94 11.68 -9.13 -17.51
CA MET A 94 11.78 -9.56 -18.91
C MET A 94 12.78 -8.76 -19.74
N THR A 95 13.11 -7.53 -19.33
CA THR A 95 13.99 -6.61 -20.06
C THR A 95 15.40 -6.53 -19.48
N THR A 96 15.58 -6.89 -18.22
CA THR A 96 16.89 -7.00 -17.58
C THR A 96 17.59 -8.27 -18.01
N ASN A 97 18.79 -8.14 -18.58
CA ASN A 97 19.63 -9.30 -18.89
C ASN A 97 20.08 -9.99 -17.59
N PRO A 98 19.94 -11.32 -17.48
CA PRO A 98 20.46 -12.03 -16.31
C PRO A 98 21.98 -11.86 -16.25
N ALA A 99 22.53 -11.55 -15.06
CA ALA A 99 23.95 -11.73 -14.84
C ALA A 99 24.27 -13.22 -14.95
N GLU A 100 24.97 -13.60 -16.02
CA GLU A 100 25.59 -14.91 -16.09
C GLU A 100 26.65 -14.98 -14.99
N GLN A 101 26.41 -15.84 -14.00
CA GLN A 101 27.42 -16.24 -13.04
C GLN A 101 28.45 -17.10 -13.79
N LYS A 102 29.41 -16.44 -14.45
CA LYS A 102 30.48 -17.13 -15.16
C LYS A 102 31.35 -17.84 -14.12
N LEU A 103 31.35 -19.16 -14.16
CA LEU A 103 32.26 -19.96 -13.34
C LEU A 103 33.70 -19.55 -13.69
N TRP A 104 34.52 -19.24 -12.68
CA TRP A 104 35.89 -18.82 -12.92
C TRP A 104 36.69 -19.99 -13.50
N ASN A 105 37.13 -19.87 -14.76
CA ASN A 105 37.89 -20.91 -15.46
C ASN A 105 39.18 -20.30 -16.04
N PRO A 106 40.37 -20.74 -15.60
CA PRO A 106 41.64 -20.17 -16.04
C PRO A 106 41.91 -20.37 -17.53
N TYR A 107 41.41 -21.47 -18.12
CA TYR A 107 41.58 -21.76 -19.54
C TYR A 107 40.72 -20.84 -20.42
N ASP A 108 39.48 -20.59 -20.01
CA ASP A 108 38.57 -19.66 -20.69
C ASP A 108 39.04 -18.21 -20.58
N ILE A 109 39.60 -17.81 -19.43
CA ILE A 109 40.16 -16.46 -19.20
C ILE A 109 41.38 -16.24 -20.10
N LEU A 110 42.25 -17.24 -20.22
CA LEU A 110 43.43 -17.16 -21.10
C LEU A 110 43.09 -17.42 -22.56
N GLY A 111 41.89 -17.94 -22.89
CA GLY A 111 41.47 -18.27 -24.24
C GLY A 111 42.25 -19.44 -24.86
N ILE A 112 42.61 -20.43 -24.03
CA ILE A 112 43.40 -21.59 -24.43
C ILE A 112 42.62 -22.89 -24.16
N SER A 113 43.00 -23.97 -24.83
CA SER A 113 42.44 -25.31 -24.57
C SER A 113 42.86 -25.82 -23.20
N GLU A 114 41.98 -26.58 -22.53
CA GLU A 114 42.31 -27.32 -21.29
C GLU A 114 43.46 -28.33 -21.50
N SER A 115 43.71 -28.73 -22.74
CA SER A 115 44.82 -29.61 -23.13
C SER A 115 46.13 -28.89 -23.50
N ALA A 116 46.22 -27.58 -23.29
CA ALA A 116 47.39 -26.79 -23.65
C ALA A 116 48.63 -27.19 -22.81
N SER A 117 49.79 -27.26 -23.45
CA SER A 117 51.06 -27.52 -22.74
C SER A 117 51.56 -26.28 -21.99
N GLU A 118 52.43 -26.47 -20.99
CA GLU A 118 53.01 -25.36 -20.22
C GLU A 118 53.71 -24.32 -21.10
N ASP A 119 54.40 -24.75 -22.16
CA ASP A 119 55.06 -23.85 -23.10
C ASP A 119 54.05 -23.00 -23.88
N GLN A 120 52.90 -23.59 -24.24
CA GLN A 120 51.81 -22.87 -24.89
C GLN A 120 51.16 -21.86 -23.94
N ILE A 121 50.94 -22.24 -22.67
CA ILE A 121 50.41 -21.35 -21.62
C ILE A 121 51.33 -20.13 -21.43
N LYS A 122 52.64 -20.34 -21.28
CA LYS A 122 53.64 -19.27 -21.11
C LYS A 122 53.71 -18.34 -22.32
N SER A 123 53.71 -18.91 -23.52
CA SER A 123 53.73 -18.14 -24.77
C SER A 123 52.46 -17.29 -24.93
N HIS A 124 51.29 -17.87 -24.63
CA HIS A 124 50.00 -17.18 -24.70
C HIS A 124 49.88 -16.06 -23.67
N TYR A 125 50.27 -16.32 -22.43
CA TYR A 125 50.31 -15.32 -21.37
C TYR A 125 51.22 -14.15 -21.73
N LYS A 126 52.43 -14.41 -22.26
CA LYS A 126 53.34 -13.33 -22.70
C LYS A 126 52.72 -12.43 -23.77
N ARG A 127 51.97 -13.02 -24.71
CA ARG A 127 51.26 -12.28 -25.75
C ARG A 127 50.11 -11.43 -25.17
N LEU A 128 49.31 -12.01 -24.27
CA LEU A 128 48.23 -11.30 -23.59
C LEU A 128 48.77 -10.18 -22.67
N GLY A 129 49.84 -10.44 -21.92
CA GLY A 129 50.44 -9.47 -21.02
C GLY A 129 50.97 -8.23 -21.73
N ILE A 130 51.50 -8.36 -22.96
CA ILE A 130 51.90 -7.20 -23.77
C ILE A 130 50.67 -6.41 -24.26
N LYS A 131 49.59 -7.11 -24.61
CA LYS A 131 48.35 -6.51 -25.12
C LYS A 131 47.55 -5.80 -24.03
N PHE A 132 47.52 -6.37 -22.83
CA PHE A 132 46.70 -5.90 -21.71
C PHE A 132 47.51 -5.18 -20.62
N HIS A 133 48.76 -4.81 -20.88
CA HIS A 133 49.61 -4.14 -19.89
C HIS A 133 49.01 -2.78 -19.48
N PRO A 134 48.91 -2.45 -18.16
CA PRO A 134 48.26 -1.22 -17.70
C PRO A 134 48.87 0.05 -18.30
N ASP A 135 50.19 0.11 -18.50
CA ASP A 135 50.85 1.26 -19.13
C ASP A 135 50.59 1.43 -20.64
N LYS A 136 50.18 0.38 -21.35
CA LYS A 136 50.06 0.39 -22.82
C LYS A 136 48.62 0.37 -23.29
N ILE A 137 47.69 0.08 -22.40
CA ILE A 137 46.28 -0.07 -22.73
C ILE A 137 45.59 1.29 -22.68
N GLN A 138 44.79 1.58 -23.70
CA GLN A 138 43.92 2.75 -23.72
C GLN A 138 42.47 2.26 -23.84
N PRO A 139 41.56 2.78 -23.00
CA PRO A 139 40.15 2.40 -23.04
C PRO A 139 39.54 2.73 -24.40
N ASP A 140 38.86 1.76 -25.00
CA ASP A 140 38.14 1.95 -26.25
C ASP A 140 36.76 2.55 -25.96
N PRO A 141 36.47 3.80 -26.40
CA PRO A 141 35.18 4.45 -26.18
C PRO A 141 34.02 3.67 -26.81
N ALA A 142 34.27 2.86 -27.85
CA ALA A 142 33.23 2.10 -28.55
C ALA A 142 32.78 0.85 -27.78
N LYS A 143 33.53 0.42 -26.76
CA LYS A 143 33.26 -0.81 -26.00
C LYS A 143 32.80 -0.58 -24.56
N ASN A 144 32.61 0.69 -24.15
CA ASN A 144 32.35 1.06 -22.75
C ASN A 144 33.40 0.50 -21.77
N GLU A 145 34.64 0.32 -22.22
CA GLU A 145 35.74 -0.16 -21.39
C GLU A 145 36.29 1.02 -20.57
N THR A 146 36.41 0.84 -19.26
CA THR A 146 37.06 1.80 -18.36
C THR A 146 38.48 1.36 -18.06
N LEU A 147 39.34 2.29 -17.64
CA LEU A 147 40.71 1.99 -17.22
C LEU A 147 40.73 1.01 -16.03
N GLU A 148 39.72 1.09 -15.17
CA GLU A 148 39.48 0.16 -14.06
C GLU A 148 39.14 -1.26 -14.57
N SER A 149 38.17 -1.39 -15.49
CA SER A 149 37.79 -2.70 -16.04
C SER A 149 38.93 -3.39 -16.79
N LEU A 150 39.80 -2.62 -17.45
CA LEU A 150 40.97 -3.18 -18.15
C LEU A 150 42.05 -3.65 -17.16
N ASN A 151 42.20 -2.95 -16.05
CA ASN A 151 43.10 -3.38 -14.97
C ASN A 151 42.57 -4.65 -14.30
N GLU A 152 41.27 -4.74 -14.03
CA GLU A 152 40.63 -5.95 -13.51
C GLU A 152 40.85 -7.15 -14.45
N GLN A 153 40.67 -6.96 -15.76
CA GLN A 153 40.91 -8.00 -16.75
C GLN A 153 42.38 -8.46 -16.76
N TYR A 154 43.34 -7.54 -16.63
CA TYR A 154 44.77 -7.88 -16.52
C TYR A 154 45.08 -8.68 -15.24
N ILE A 155 44.46 -8.30 -14.12
CA ILE A 155 44.57 -9.03 -12.86
C ILE A 155 44.00 -10.45 -13.02
N GLU A 156 42.84 -10.61 -13.67
CA GLU A 156 42.25 -11.93 -13.95
C GLU A 156 43.16 -12.80 -14.82
N ILE A 157 43.74 -12.25 -15.89
CA ILE A 157 44.71 -12.94 -16.75
C ILE A 157 45.93 -13.41 -15.94
N THR A 158 46.41 -12.56 -15.05
CA THR A 158 47.55 -12.87 -14.19
C THR A 158 47.22 -13.98 -13.20
N LYS A 159 46.04 -13.92 -12.57
CA LYS A 159 45.54 -14.97 -11.67
C LYS A 159 45.32 -16.31 -12.39
N ALA A 160 44.78 -16.26 -13.61
CA ALA A 160 44.59 -17.44 -14.46
C ALA A 160 45.92 -18.12 -14.78
N TYR A 161 46.94 -17.34 -15.17
CA TYR A 161 48.28 -17.85 -15.38
C TYR A 161 48.87 -18.46 -14.10
N GLN A 162 48.73 -17.79 -12.95
CA GLN A 162 49.21 -18.29 -11.66
C GLN A 162 48.58 -19.64 -11.29
N VAL A 163 47.27 -19.83 -11.51
CA VAL A 163 46.61 -21.14 -11.28
C VAL A 163 47.20 -22.24 -12.16
N LEU A 164 47.58 -21.91 -13.39
CA LEU A 164 48.15 -22.89 -14.30
C LEU A 164 49.64 -23.16 -14.07
N THR A 165 50.38 -22.28 -13.38
CA THR A 165 51.83 -22.45 -13.17
C THR A 165 52.26 -22.71 -11.74
N ASP A 166 51.52 -22.22 -10.75
CA ASP A 166 51.85 -22.34 -9.33
C ASP A 166 51.02 -23.45 -8.68
N GLU A 167 51.71 -24.43 -8.10
CA GLU A 167 51.08 -25.59 -7.46
C GLU A 167 50.18 -25.21 -6.27
N HIS A 168 50.55 -24.20 -5.50
CA HIS A 168 49.76 -23.75 -4.34
C HIS A 168 48.46 -23.09 -4.79
N VAL A 169 48.52 -22.20 -5.78
CA VAL A 169 47.34 -21.52 -6.34
C VAL A 169 46.45 -22.50 -7.10
N ARG A 170 47.05 -23.48 -7.79
CA ARG A 170 46.32 -24.59 -8.43
C ARG A 170 45.54 -25.42 -7.40
N ASN A 171 46.16 -25.76 -6.27
CA ASN A 171 45.48 -26.51 -5.20
C ASN A 171 44.29 -25.71 -4.63
N ASN A 172 44.43 -24.40 -4.45
CA ASN A 172 43.31 -23.53 -4.06
C ASN A 172 42.16 -23.57 -5.08
N TYR A 173 42.48 -23.48 -6.38
CA TYR A 173 41.49 -23.58 -7.44
C TYR A 173 40.80 -24.95 -7.46
N ILE A 174 41.53 -26.06 -7.30
CA ILE A 174 40.96 -27.40 -7.25
C ILE A 174 40.03 -27.56 -6.03
N GLN A 175 40.42 -27.02 -4.88
CA GLN A 175 39.68 -27.18 -3.62
C GLN A 175 38.47 -26.24 -3.50
N TYR A 176 38.56 -25.01 -4.03
CA TYR A 176 37.57 -23.95 -3.81
C TYR A 176 36.96 -23.39 -5.10
N GLY A 177 37.43 -23.81 -6.28
CA GLY A 177 36.98 -23.30 -7.57
C GLY A 177 37.48 -21.89 -7.91
N HIS A 178 38.43 -21.33 -7.15
CA HIS A 178 38.94 -19.97 -7.34
C HIS A 178 40.43 -19.84 -6.90
N PRO A 179 41.27 -19.03 -7.57
CA PRO A 179 42.70 -18.84 -7.24
C PRO A 179 42.94 -18.37 -5.80
N ASP A 180 42.07 -17.48 -5.32
CA ASP A 180 42.20 -16.84 -4.01
C ASP A 180 41.74 -17.76 -2.86
N GLY A 181 41.35 -19.01 -3.16
CA GLY A 181 40.87 -19.98 -2.18
C GLY A 181 39.43 -19.71 -1.72
N LYS A 182 39.14 -19.99 -0.45
CA LYS A 182 37.79 -19.85 0.13
C LYS A 182 37.27 -18.41 0.00
N GLN A 183 36.31 -18.21 -0.89
CA GLN A 183 35.64 -16.91 -1.07
C GLN A 183 34.79 -16.58 0.17
N SER A 184 34.79 -15.31 0.58
CA SER A 184 33.87 -14.82 1.59
C SER A 184 32.45 -14.80 1.02
N MET A 185 31.47 -15.20 1.83
CA MET A 185 30.06 -15.08 1.44
C MET A 185 29.70 -13.60 1.43
N SER A 186 29.45 -13.02 0.26
CA SER A 186 28.86 -11.68 0.15
C SER A 186 27.34 -11.80 0.28
N ILE A 187 26.75 -11.07 1.22
CA ILE A 187 25.29 -11.04 1.41
C ILE A 187 24.76 -9.79 0.71
N GLY A 188 24.06 -10.00 -0.40
CA GLY A 188 23.34 -8.94 -1.11
C GLY A 188 21.93 -8.72 -0.54
N ILE A 189 21.50 -7.46 -0.48
CA ILE A 189 20.11 -7.09 -0.18
C ILE A 189 19.39 -6.77 -1.49
N ALA A 190 18.23 -7.38 -1.72
CA ALA A 190 17.37 -7.14 -2.88
C ALA A 190 16.62 -5.80 -2.82
N LEU A 191 17.27 -4.75 -2.32
CA LEU A 191 16.77 -3.39 -2.32
C LEU A 191 17.55 -2.57 -3.35
N PRO A 192 16.87 -1.67 -4.10
CA PRO A 192 17.55 -0.83 -5.06
C PRO A 192 18.60 0.08 -4.42
N LYS A 193 19.80 0.13 -5.01
CA LYS A 193 20.92 0.94 -4.52
C LYS A 193 20.60 2.45 -4.46
N PHE A 194 19.75 2.95 -5.36
CA PHE A 194 19.38 4.39 -5.41
C PHE A 194 18.64 4.91 -4.16
N ILE A 195 18.09 4.01 -3.34
CA ILE A 195 17.41 4.36 -2.08
C ILE A 195 18.44 4.68 -0.99
N VAL A 196 19.58 4.00 -1.01
CA VAL A 196 20.60 4.03 0.05
C VAL A 196 21.87 4.77 -0.39
N SER A 197 22.03 5.05 -1.68
CA SER A 197 23.19 5.75 -2.24
C SER A 197 23.42 7.13 -1.61
N ASP A 198 24.70 7.52 -1.57
CA ASP A 198 25.17 8.79 -1.01
C ASP A 198 24.40 9.99 -1.62
N GLY A 199 23.66 10.69 -0.76
CA GLY A 199 22.83 11.84 -1.13
C GLY A 199 21.33 11.64 -0.94
N ASN A 200 20.79 10.44 -1.20
CA ASN A 200 19.35 10.16 -1.09
C ASN A 200 18.93 9.69 0.31
N GLY A 201 19.84 9.07 1.06
CA GLY A 201 19.56 8.53 2.39
C GLY A 201 19.00 9.57 3.38
N LYS A 202 19.44 10.84 3.29
CA LYS A 202 18.91 11.92 4.15
C LYS A 202 17.42 12.17 3.94
N TYR A 203 16.93 12.08 2.70
CA TYR A 203 15.51 12.26 2.40
C TYR A 203 14.69 11.08 2.92
N LEU A 204 15.23 9.86 2.82
CA LEU A 204 14.60 8.67 3.37
C LEU A 204 14.43 8.77 4.89
N VAL A 205 15.48 9.21 5.60
CA VAL A 205 15.43 9.40 7.05
C VAL A 205 14.41 10.48 7.42
N VAL A 206 14.41 11.63 6.75
CA VAL A 206 13.43 12.70 7.00
C VAL A 206 12.00 12.23 6.74
N LEU A 207 11.77 11.51 5.64
CA LEU A 207 10.46 10.92 5.32
C LEU A 207 10.02 9.93 6.40
N TYR A 208 10.90 9.03 6.82
CA TYR A 208 10.63 8.06 7.86
C TYR A 208 10.30 8.73 9.20
N THR A 209 11.10 9.72 9.61
CA THR A 209 10.85 10.50 10.83
C THR A 209 9.54 11.27 10.75
N GLY A 210 9.17 11.83 9.60
CA GLY A 210 7.86 12.49 9.42
C GLY A 210 6.69 11.51 9.48
N LEU A 211 6.82 10.34 8.86
CA LEU A 211 5.80 9.30 8.86
C LEU A 211 5.56 8.76 10.28
N LEU A 212 6.64 8.45 11.01
CA LEU A 212 6.53 7.91 12.36
C LEU A 212 6.21 9.00 13.39
N GLY A 213 6.83 10.17 13.29
CA GLY A 213 6.69 11.25 14.28
C GLY A 213 5.43 12.10 14.14
N VAL A 214 4.89 12.23 12.93
CA VAL A 214 3.71 13.08 12.68
C VAL A 214 2.51 12.26 12.20
N LEU A 215 2.68 11.50 11.12
CA LEU A 215 1.54 10.79 10.51
C LEU A 215 0.97 9.73 11.45
N LEU A 216 1.83 8.93 12.11
CA LEU A 216 1.36 7.87 13.01
C LEU A 216 0.59 8.44 14.22
N PRO A 217 1.10 9.41 15.01
CA PRO A 217 0.34 10.04 16.08
C PRO A 217 -0.96 10.70 15.59
N TYR A 218 -0.94 11.33 14.42
CA TYR A 218 -2.15 11.91 13.82
C TYR A 218 -3.21 10.85 13.49
N LEU A 219 -2.82 9.75 12.84
CA LEU A 219 -3.74 8.67 12.48
C LEU A 219 -4.31 7.99 13.72
N VAL A 220 -3.44 7.67 14.69
CA VAL A 220 -3.85 7.06 15.97
C VAL A 220 -4.76 8.00 16.73
N GLY A 221 -4.42 9.28 16.84
CA GLY A 221 -5.25 10.30 17.50
C GLY A 221 -6.60 10.47 16.81
N SER A 222 -6.62 10.63 15.48
CA SER A 222 -7.85 10.76 14.71
C SER A 222 -8.75 9.53 14.83
N TRP A 223 -8.17 8.33 14.83
CA TRP A 223 -8.91 7.08 15.03
C TRP A 223 -9.44 6.97 16.48
N TRP A 224 -8.61 7.27 17.47
CA TRP A 224 -8.96 7.20 18.89
C TRP A 224 -10.09 8.17 19.24
N TYR A 225 -9.95 9.46 18.89
CA TYR A 225 -10.99 10.47 19.13
C TYR A 225 -12.24 10.20 18.30
N GLY A 226 -12.11 9.69 17.07
CA GLY A 226 -13.25 9.28 16.25
C GLY A 226 -14.04 8.13 16.88
N THR A 227 -13.35 7.14 17.43
CA THR A 227 -13.95 5.98 18.09
C THR A 227 -14.58 6.37 19.43
N LYS A 228 -13.88 7.19 20.24
CA LYS A 228 -14.37 7.68 21.54
C LYS A 228 -15.66 8.50 21.43
N LYS A 229 -15.89 9.18 20.30
CA LYS A 229 -17.11 9.96 20.04
C LYS A 229 -18.36 9.10 19.89
N ARG A 230 -18.23 7.78 19.68
CA ARG A 230 -19.37 6.88 19.51
C ARG A 230 -19.52 5.91 20.67
N SER A 231 -20.75 5.59 21.03
CA SER A 231 -21.08 4.54 22.00
C SER A 231 -20.92 3.14 21.38
N LYS A 232 -21.06 2.10 22.22
CA LYS A 232 -21.02 0.70 21.78
C LYS A 232 -22.14 0.37 20.80
N GLU A 233 -23.26 1.07 20.90
CA GLU A 233 -24.46 0.96 20.07
C GLU A 233 -24.31 1.74 18.74
N GLY A 234 -23.22 2.49 18.57
CA GLY A 234 -22.90 3.20 17.32
C GLY A 234 -23.47 4.62 17.21
N VAL A 235 -24.10 5.12 18.28
CA VAL A 235 -24.67 6.48 18.41
C VAL A 235 -23.59 7.44 18.92
N LEU A 236 -23.71 8.74 18.64
CA LEU A 236 -22.82 9.74 19.23
C LEU A 236 -23.00 9.80 20.74
N MET A 237 -21.89 9.92 21.49
CA MET A 237 -21.91 9.98 22.95
C MET A 237 -22.71 11.18 23.46
N GLU A 238 -22.64 12.32 22.75
CA GLU A 238 -23.41 13.52 23.08
C GLU A 238 -24.92 13.30 22.92
N SER A 239 -25.35 12.60 21.87
CA SER A 239 -26.75 12.26 21.65
C SER A 239 -27.27 11.29 22.70
N ALA A 240 -26.48 10.28 23.06
CA ALA A 240 -26.83 9.34 24.13
C ALA A 240 -26.97 10.07 25.49
N ASN A 241 -26.08 11.01 25.78
CA ASN A 241 -26.15 11.83 26.99
C ASN A 241 -27.37 12.78 26.98
N ASN A 242 -27.68 13.40 25.83
CA ASN A 242 -28.88 14.22 25.69
C ASN A 242 -30.14 13.39 25.89
N LEU A 243 -30.21 12.19 25.31
CA LEU A 243 -31.33 11.27 25.50
C LEU A 243 -31.51 10.91 26.98
N PHE A 244 -30.41 10.59 27.67
CA PHE A 244 -30.43 10.27 29.11
C PHE A 244 -30.88 11.46 29.97
N ARG A 245 -30.54 12.70 29.58
CA ARG A 245 -30.97 13.91 30.29
C ARG A 245 -32.47 14.20 30.18
N HIS A 246 -33.08 13.81 29.07
CA HIS A 246 -34.52 14.01 28.82
C HIS A 246 -35.35 12.77 29.19
N TYR A 247 -34.71 11.73 29.71
CA TYR A 247 -35.38 10.52 30.17
C TYR A 247 -36.09 10.79 31.50
N ASP A 248 -37.36 10.41 31.55
CA ASP A 248 -38.20 10.40 32.73
C ASP A 248 -38.98 9.07 32.77
N GLU A 249 -39.29 8.57 33.97
CA GLU A 249 -39.93 7.26 34.15
C GLU A 249 -41.40 7.28 33.71
N GLU A 250 -42.04 8.46 33.72
CA GLU A 250 -43.45 8.65 33.37
C GLU A 250 -43.66 9.21 31.95
N MET A 251 -42.67 9.08 31.06
CA MET A 251 -42.76 9.65 29.70
C MET A 251 -43.88 9.03 28.86
N ASP A 252 -44.65 9.89 28.19
CA ASP A 252 -45.59 9.52 27.15
C ASP A 252 -44.93 9.41 25.77
N GLU A 253 -45.69 8.94 24.78
CA GLU A 253 -45.20 8.74 23.39
C GLU A 253 -44.62 10.04 22.79
N SER A 254 -45.21 11.20 23.11
CA SER A 254 -44.72 12.52 22.72
C SER A 254 -43.40 12.87 23.38
N GLY A 255 -43.25 12.60 24.67
CA GLY A 255 -42.00 12.78 25.41
C GLY A 255 -40.88 11.96 24.79
N ILE A 256 -41.15 10.70 24.40
CA ILE A 256 -40.14 9.83 23.77
C ILE A 256 -39.66 10.43 22.45
N ILE A 257 -40.59 10.91 21.61
CA ILE A 257 -40.26 11.55 20.33
C ILE A 257 -39.44 12.84 20.56
N ALA A 258 -39.81 13.66 21.55
CA ALA A 258 -39.09 14.88 21.90
C ALA A 258 -37.65 14.57 22.36
N ALA A 259 -37.48 13.58 23.24
CA ALA A 259 -36.18 13.16 23.74
C ALA A 259 -35.27 12.57 22.64
N LEU A 260 -35.84 11.78 21.71
CA LEU A 260 -35.10 11.27 20.55
C LEU A 260 -34.71 12.38 19.56
N SER A 261 -35.58 13.38 19.39
CA SER A 261 -35.33 14.52 18.49
C SER A 261 -34.21 15.43 18.99
N ALA A 262 -33.88 15.39 20.29
CA ALA A 262 -32.75 16.12 20.88
C ALA A 262 -31.35 15.53 20.54
N GLY A 263 -31.30 14.50 19.69
CA GLY A 263 -30.05 13.88 19.23
C GLY A 263 -29.17 14.83 18.41
N LYS A 264 -27.87 14.86 18.71
CA LYS A 264 -26.88 15.67 18.01
C LYS A 264 -26.55 15.16 16.59
N GLU A 265 -26.96 13.96 16.21
CA GLU A 265 -26.78 13.48 14.82
C GLU A 265 -27.57 14.33 13.82
N PHE A 266 -28.74 14.87 14.21
CA PHE A 266 -29.58 15.65 13.31
C PHE A 266 -28.91 16.97 12.89
N GLU A 267 -28.13 17.58 13.78
CA GLU A 267 -27.31 18.76 13.49
C GLU A 267 -26.25 18.46 12.41
N SER A 268 -25.76 17.22 12.36
CA SER A 268 -24.80 16.80 11.33
C SER A 268 -25.44 16.56 9.95
N VAL A 269 -26.74 16.31 9.91
CA VAL A 269 -27.53 16.10 8.69
C VAL A 269 -28.07 17.43 8.17
N LEU A 270 -28.57 18.30 9.05
CA LEU A 270 -29.17 19.59 8.74
C LEU A 270 -28.16 20.71 9.01
N LYS A 271 -27.21 20.91 8.10
CA LYS A 271 -26.16 21.93 8.26
C LYS A 271 -26.50 23.24 7.54
N GLY A 272 -26.27 24.36 8.23
CA GLY A 272 -26.42 25.72 7.67
C GLY A 272 -27.83 25.98 7.16
N ASP A 273 -27.94 26.60 5.99
CA ASP A 273 -29.20 27.03 5.36
C ASP A 273 -30.22 25.90 5.13
N GLN A 274 -29.81 24.63 5.15
CA GLN A 274 -30.73 23.50 5.04
C GLN A 274 -31.67 23.36 6.25
N ALA A 275 -31.26 23.86 7.42
CA ALA A 275 -32.09 23.87 8.61
C ALA A 275 -33.20 24.93 8.52
N GLU A 276 -32.91 26.08 7.91
CA GLU A 276 -33.87 27.18 7.74
C GLU A 276 -34.74 27.02 6.48
N SER A 277 -34.17 26.41 5.44
CA SER A 277 -34.83 26.15 4.15
C SER A 277 -35.97 25.14 4.30
N GLY A 278 -37.17 25.65 4.60
CA GLY A 278 -38.39 24.88 4.71
C GLY A 278 -38.89 24.68 6.13
N LEU A 279 -38.19 25.22 7.15
CA LEU A 279 -38.62 25.16 8.55
C LEU A 279 -40.02 25.74 8.73
N SER A 280 -40.24 26.98 8.29
CA SER A 280 -41.56 27.65 8.38
C SER A 280 -42.68 26.90 7.66
N LYS A 281 -42.36 26.22 6.55
CA LYS A 281 -43.31 25.40 5.79
C LYS A 281 -43.64 24.08 6.48
N ILE A 282 -42.67 23.48 7.17
CA ILE A 282 -42.87 22.24 7.93
C ILE A 282 -43.62 22.56 9.22
N GLU A 283 -43.19 23.59 9.95
CA GLU A 283 -43.82 24.07 11.18
C GLU A 283 -45.28 24.47 10.95
N SER A 284 -45.58 25.28 9.94
CA SER A 284 -46.97 25.62 9.59
C SER A 284 -47.84 24.41 9.20
N ARG A 285 -47.24 23.35 8.64
CA ARG A 285 -47.96 22.11 8.32
C ARG A 285 -48.20 21.22 9.54
N ILE A 286 -47.24 21.15 10.45
CA ILE A 286 -47.34 20.37 11.70
C ILE A 286 -48.29 21.08 12.68
N SER A 287 -48.26 22.41 12.72
CA SER A 287 -49.08 23.24 13.59
C SER A 287 -50.49 23.54 13.05
N ALA A 288 -50.81 23.07 11.84
CA ALA A 288 -52.15 23.22 11.27
C ALA A 288 -53.17 22.38 12.06
N GLU A 289 -54.35 22.97 12.30
CA GLU A 289 -55.45 22.29 13.00
C GLU A 289 -56.04 21.19 12.13
N GLY A 290 -55.97 19.95 12.62
CA GLY A 290 -56.49 18.76 11.92
C GLY A 290 -56.41 17.51 12.80
N ALA A 291 -57.23 16.50 12.51
CA ALA A 291 -57.21 15.24 13.26
C ALA A 291 -55.84 14.56 13.09
N ALA A 292 -55.18 14.24 14.21
CA ALA A 292 -53.98 13.44 14.25
C ALA A 292 -54.28 12.05 13.64
N SER A 293 -54.00 11.89 12.35
CA SER A 293 -53.95 10.57 11.73
C SER A 293 -52.52 10.07 11.79
N LEU A 294 -52.33 8.75 11.73
CA LEU A 294 -51.02 8.09 11.73
C LEU A 294 -50.00 8.66 10.70
N PHE A 295 -50.47 9.46 9.74
CA PHE A 295 -49.68 10.08 8.67
C PHE A 295 -49.84 11.62 8.58
N ALA A 296 -50.56 12.25 9.51
CA ALA A 296 -50.72 13.71 9.58
C ALA A 296 -50.60 14.16 11.05
N SER A 297 -49.46 14.75 11.38
CA SER A 297 -49.24 15.44 12.65
C SER A 297 -49.99 16.78 12.61
N GLY A 298 -51.14 16.87 13.26
CA GLY A 298 -51.71 18.13 13.73
C GLY A 298 -51.65 18.13 15.25
N PHE A 299 -51.33 19.27 15.87
CA PHE A 299 -51.44 19.40 17.32
C PHE A 299 -52.90 19.20 17.75
N SER A 300 -53.12 18.47 18.84
CA SER A 300 -54.39 18.56 19.57
C SER A 300 -54.61 20.00 19.99
N VAL A 301 -55.87 20.47 20.02
CA VAL A 301 -56.23 21.83 20.47
C VAL A 301 -55.62 22.16 21.84
N LYS A 302 -55.50 21.14 22.72
CA LYS A 302 -54.89 21.25 24.05
C LYS A 302 -53.38 21.45 24.01
N ASP A 303 -52.68 20.81 23.07
CA ASP A 303 -51.23 20.90 22.94
C ASP A 303 -50.81 22.19 22.23
N LYS A 304 -51.65 22.67 21.30
CA LYS A 304 -51.49 24.00 20.69
C LYS A 304 -51.60 25.12 21.74
N GLN A 305 -52.58 25.05 22.64
CA GLN A 305 -52.71 26.00 23.76
C GLN A 305 -51.50 25.99 24.69
N ARG A 306 -50.99 24.80 25.05
CA ARG A 306 -49.77 24.69 25.88
C ARG A 306 -48.53 25.29 25.21
N LEU A 307 -48.42 25.17 23.88
CA LEU A 307 -47.29 25.71 23.13
C LEU A 307 -47.38 27.24 23.00
N GLU A 308 -48.58 27.77 22.76
CA GLU A 308 -48.85 29.21 22.80
C GLU A 308 -48.60 29.81 24.19
N ASP A 309 -48.92 29.09 25.27
CA ASP A 309 -48.62 29.50 26.66
C ASP A 309 -47.11 29.49 26.98
N LEU A 310 -46.32 28.65 26.31
CA LEU A 310 -44.85 28.60 26.47
C LEU A 310 -44.13 29.69 25.66
N ASP A 311 -44.65 30.05 24.48
CA ASP A 311 -44.11 31.12 23.62
C ASP A 311 -44.52 32.52 24.08
N SER A 312 -45.60 32.64 24.85
CA SER A 312 -46.08 33.92 25.41
C SER A 312 -45.58 34.23 26.83
N GLY A 313 -44.73 33.35 27.38
CA GLY A 313 -44.05 33.50 28.68
C GLY A 313 -42.68 34.16 28.60
#